data_AF-A0A6C0B8W2-F1
#
_entry.id   AF-A0A6C0B8W2-F1
#
_cell.length_a   1.000
_cell.length_b   1.000
_cell.length_c   1.000
_cell.angle_alpha   90.00
_cell.angle_beta   90.00
_cell.angle_gamma   90.00
#
_symmetry.space_group_name_H-M   'P 1'
#
loop_
_entity.id
_entity.type
_entity.pdbx_description
1 polymer ?
#
loop_
_entity_poly.entity_id
_entity_poly.type
_entity_poly.pdbx_seq_one_letter_code
_entity_poly.pdbx_strand_id
1 'polypeptide(L)'
;MNIIVFDVDETLGAFYEFSQFCDKAVNTKLTYPLFRYLLDSNPKFLQPNILSVLQYIRRHKNKNCKVVMFTNNQGHPIWIQFIKLYLHEKLNYELFDKVVYAKKYEPKRKEESKCLNDFWSCTQYPPNSKVLFFDDQKHPYMLAPNVTYINVPAYMTKTHRDISHHLLEFIADFLGI
;
A
#
# COMPACT_ATOMS: atom_id res chain seq x y z
N MET A 1 -1.00 5.38 19.37
CA MET A 1 -0.79 4.15 18.58
C MET A 1 0.15 4.44 17.43
N ASN A 2 0.74 3.41 16.83
CA ASN A 2 1.62 3.54 15.67
C ASN A 2 0.86 3.07 14.43
N ILE A 3 1.01 3.77 13.31
CA ILE A 3 0.31 3.44 12.07
C ILE A 3 1.31 3.48 10.93
N ILE A 4 1.46 2.36 10.22
CA ILE A 4 2.25 2.28 8.99
C ILE A 4 1.28 2.40 7.82
N VAL A 5 1.53 3.32 6.91
CA VAL A 5 0.66 3.63 5.79
C VAL A 5 1.45 3.49 4.50
N PHE A 6 0.90 2.70 3.58
CA PHE A 6 1.46 2.49 2.25
C PHE A 6 0.50 3.05 1.21
N ASP A 7 1.04 3.81 0.27
CA ASP A 7 0.47 3.85 -1.07
C ASP A 7 0.55 2.47 -1.76
N VAL A 8 -0.22 2.27 -2.83
CA VAL A 8 -0.38 0.97 -3.48
C VAL A 8 0.38 0.91 -4.81
N ASP A 9 -0.14 1.59 -5.83
CA ASP A 9 0.44 1.59 -7.18
C ASP A 9 1.83 2.27 -7.14
N GLU A 10 2.80 1.73 -7.88
CA GLU A 10 4.20 2.19 -7.94
C GLU A 10 4.97 2.23 -6.59
N THR A 11 4.32 1.90 -5.46
CA THR A 11 4.95 1.78 -4.14
C THR A 11 5.10 0.32 -3.71
N LEU A 12 3.98 -0.42 -3.61
CA LEU A 12 3.97 -1.86 -3.29
C LEU A 12 4.20 -2.73 -4.53
N GLY A 13 3.95 -2.19 -5.72
CA GLY A 13 4.15 -2.86 -7.00
C GLY A 13 3.72 -1.98 -8.16
N ALA A 14 4.16 -2.31 -9.37
CA ALA A 14 3.82 -1.62 -10.61
C ALA A 14 2.43 -2.07 -11.08
N PHE A 15 1.42 -1.81 -10.25
CA PHE A 15 0.08 -2.34 -10.43
C PHE A 15 -0.66 -1.69 -11.60
N TYR A 16 -0.32 -0.45 -11.98
CA TYR A 16 -0.83 0.13 -13.21
C TYR A 16 -0.27 -0.59 -14.47
N GLU A 17 1.01 -0.97 -14.47
CA GLU A 17 1.54 -1.80 -15.55
C GLU A 17 0.91 -3.21 -15.54
N PHE A 18 0.64 -3.75 -14.33
CA PHE A 18 0.00 -5.04 -14.19
C PHE A 18 -1.44 -5.06 -14.68
N SER A 19 -2.21 -3.98 -14.48
CA SER A 19 -3.58 -3.89 -15.01
C SER A 19 -3.57 -3.92 -16.53
N GLN A 20 -2.68 -3.15 -17.17
CA GLN A 20 -2.50 -3.16 -18.62
C GLN A 20 -2.05 -4.54 -19.15
N PHE A 21 -1.23 -5.25 -18.39
CA PHE A 21 -0.84 -6.63 -18.71
C PHE A 21 -2.05 -7.56 -18.63
N CYS A 22 -2.85 -7.49 -17.57
CA CYS A 22 -4.07 -8.29 -17.42
C CYS A 22 -5.02 -8.07 -18.59
N ASP A 23 -5.30 -6.81 -18.94
CA ASP A 23 -6.22 -6.44 -20.02
C ASP A 23 -5.81 -7.02 -21.39
N LYS A 24 -4.50 -7.22 -21.62
CA LYS A 24 -3.97 -7.84 -22.84
C LYS A 24 -3.88 -9.37 -22.75
N ALA A 25 -3.65 -9.89 -21.55
CA ALA A 25 -3.45 -11.32 -21.33
C ALA A 25 -4.78 -12.10 -21.33
N VAL A 26 -5.88 -11.44 -20.95
CA VAL A 26 -7.19 -12.10 -20.80
C VAL A 26 -8.30 -11.30 -21.48
N ASN A 27 -9.15 -11.99 -22.25
CA ASN A 27 -10.32 -11.41 -22.90
C ASN A 27 -11.60 -11.56 -22.07
N THR A 28 -11.48 -11.97 -20.81
CA THR A 28 -12.59 -12.26 -19.89
C THR A 28 -12.53 -11.35 -18.68
N LYS A 29 -13.65 -11.25 -17.95
CA LYS A 29 -13.66 -10.55 -16.65
C LYS A 29 -12.57 -11.12 -15.73
N LEU A 30 -11.73 -10.25 -15.20
CA LEU A 30 -10.68 -10.63 -14.27
C LEU A 30 -11.29 -11.09 -12.93
N THR A 31 -11.20 -12.39 -12.65
CA THR A 31 -11.57 -12.97 -11.36
C THR A 31 -10.35 -13.01 -10.43
N TYR A 32 -10.57 -13.14 -9.12
CA TYR A 32 -9.46 -13.23 -8.17
C TYR A 32 -8.50 -14.42 -8.44
N PRO A 33 -8.99 -15.65 -8.72
CA PRO A 33 -8.09 -16.76 -9.05
C PRO A 33 -7.21 -16.48 -10.28
N LEU A 34 -7.76 -15.80 -11.29
CA LEU A 34 -7.02 -15.42 -12.49
C LEU A 34 -6.02 -14.30 -12.20
N PHE A 35 -6.42 -13.26 -11.45
CA PHE A 35 -5.52 -12.20 -10.96
C PHE A 35 -4.32 -12.81 -10.22
N ARG A 36 -4.57 -13.72 -9.26
CA ARG A 36 -3.54 -14.39 -8.48
C ARG A 36 -2.60 -15.20 -9.37
N TYR A 37 -3.15 -16.00 -10.28
CA TYR A 37 -2.36 -16.79 -11.22
C TYR A 37 -1.44 -15.91 -12.09
N LEU A 38 -1.98 -14.81 -12.62
CA LEU A 38 -1.23 -13.88 -13.46
C LEU A 38 -0.09 -13.20 -12.68
N LEU A 39 -0.35 -12.78 -11.43
CA LEU A 39 0.66 -12.13 -10.60
C LEU A 39 1.73 -13.11 -10.10
N ASP A 40 1.34 -14.34 -9.76
CA ASP A 40 2.27 -15.43 -9.41
C ASP A 40 3.19 -15.78 -10.57
N SER A 41 2.65 -15.78 -11.79
CA SER A 41 3.42 -16.04 -13.01
C SER A 41 4.29 -14.85 -13.43
N ASN A 42 4.03 -13.65 -12.89
CA ASN A 42 4.73 -12.42 -13.26
C ASN A 42 5.11 -11.60 -12.01
N PRO A 43 5.95 -12.15 -11.10
CA PRO A 43 6.27 -11.50 -9.83
C PRO A 43 7.01 -10.16 -10.00
N LYS A 44 7.53 -9.87 -11.19
CA LYS A 44 8.15 -8.57 -11.55
C LYS A 44 7.22 -7.37 -11.33
N PHE A 45 5.90 -7.56 -11.31
CA PHE A 45 4.96 -6.49 -11.02
C PHE A 45 4.89 -6.13 -9.52
N LEU A 46 5.45 -6.97 -8.64
CA LEU A 46 5.66 -6.60 -7.24
C LEU A 46 6.96 -5.81 -7.11
N GLN A 47 6.97 -4.84 -6.19
CA GLN A 47 8.21 -4.21 -5.75
C GLN A 47 9.17 -5.30 -5.22
N PRO A 48 10.48 -5.30 -5.59
CA PRO A 48 11.40 -6.33 -5.14
C PRO A 48 11.39 -6.42 -3.62
N ASN A 49 11.40 -7.66 -3.13
CA ASN A 49 11.42 -7.98 -1.70
C ASN A 49 10.27 -7.40 -0.87
N ILE A 50 9.19 -6.88 -1.47
CA ILE A 50 8.08 -6.29 -0.71
C ILE A 50 7.39 -7.29 0.21
N LEU A 51 7.26 -8.55 -0.21
CA LEU A 51 6.72 -9.61 0.65
C LEU A 51 7.59 -9.80 1.90
N SER A 52 8.91 -9.69 1.78
CA SER A 52 9.84 -9.76 2.92
C SER A 52 9.67 -8.56 3.86
N VAL A 53 9.46 -7.35 3.32
CA VAL A 53 9.15 -6.15 4.10
C VAL A 53 7.83 -6.31 4.88
N LEU A 54 6.76 -6.72 4.20
CA LEU A 54 5.46 -6.95 4.85
C LEU A 54 5.53 -8.08 5.88
N GLN A 55 6.30 -9.13 5.59
CA GLN A 55 6.58 -10.23 6.49
C GLN A 55 7.39 -9.78 7.71
N TYR A 56 8.31 -8.84 7.55
CA TYR A 56 9.01 -8.20 8.67
C TYR A 56 8.04 -7.46 9.57
N ILE A 57 7.17 -6.60 9.00
CA ILE A 57 6.13 -5.91 9.77
C ILE A 57 5.25 -6.91 10.53
N ARG A 58 4.78 -7.98 9.87
CA ARG A 58 3.97 -9.03 10.51
C ARG A 58 4.61 -9.60 11.79
N ARG A 59 5.92 -9.86 11.76
CA ARG A 59 6.66 -10.48 12.88
C ARG A 59 6.93 -9.52 14.03
N HIS A 60 7.05 -8.23 13.72
CA HIS A 60 7.60 -7.23 14.63
C HIS A 60 6.57 -6.20 15.11
N LYS A 61 5.43 -6.05 14.42
CA LYS A 61 4.35 -5.16 14.87
C LYS A 61 3.72 -5.71 16.15
N ASN A 62 3.48 -4.84 17.12
CA ASN A 62 2.64 -5.16 18.27
C ASN A 62 1.14 -4.91 17.95
N LYS A 63 0.24 -5.32 18.86
CA LYS A 63 -1.23 -5.16 18.69
C LYS A 63 -1.69 -3.70 18.56
N ASN A 64 -0.90 -2.75 19.06
CA ASN A 64 -1.17 -1.31 19.01
C ASN A 64 -0.62 -0.66 17.72
N CYS A 65 -0.02 -1.44 16.82
CA CYS A 65 0.42 -0.98 15.51
C CYS A 65 -0.61 -1.38 14.44
N LYS A 66 -1.03 -0.42 13.61
CA LYS A 66 -1.96 -0.61 12.50
C LYS A 66 -1.26 -0.46 11.16
N VAL A 67 -1.68 -1.20 10.14
CA VAL A 67 -1.17 -1.08 8.78
C VAL A 67 -2.31 -0.72 7.83
N VAL A 68 -2.15 0.34 7.05
CA VAL A 68 -3.20 0.91 6.20
C VAL A 68 -2.71 1.03 4.76
N MET A 69 -3.54 0.64 3.80
CA MET A 69 -3.37 1.05 2.41
C MET A 69 -4.10 2.37 2.21
N PHE A 70 -3.44 3.39 1.68
CA PHE A 70 -4.06 4.67 1.34
C PHE A 70 -3.74 5.02 -0.10
N THR A 71 -4.72 4.93 -0.99
CA THR A 71 -4.51 5.01 -2.45
C THR A 71 -5.34 6.12 -3.11
N ASN A 72 -4.85 6.64 -4.23
CA ASN A 72 -5.58 7.54 -5.13
C ASN A 72 -6.08 6.82 -6.40
N ASN A 73 -6.00 5.48 -6.45
CA ASN A 73 -6.43 4.70 -7.59
C ASN A 73 -7.92 4.95 -7.92
N GLN A 74 -8.17 5.50 -9.11
CA GLN A 74 -9.50 5.87 -9.61
C GLN A 74 -10.24 4.69 -10.29
N GLY A 75 -9.55 3.56 -10.45
CA GLY A 75 -10.11 2.31 -10.95
C GLY A 75 -11.08 1.67 -9.96
N HIS A 76 -11.76 0.62 -10.40
CA HIS A 76 -12.77 -0.03 -9.57
C HIS A 76 -12.16 -0.61 -8.26
N PRO A 77 -12.78 -0.43 -7.07
CA PRO A 77 -12.22 -0.82 -5.77
C PRO A 77 -11.81 -2.30 -5.65
N ILE A 78 -12.41 -3.15 -6.49
CA ILE A 78 -12.08 -4.58 -6.58
C ILE A 78 -10.60 -4.82 -6.89
N TRP A 79 -9.95 -3.92 -7.63
CA TRP A 79 -8.54 -4.02 -7.97
C TRP A 79 -7.65 -3.99 -6.71
N ILE A 80 -7.88 -2.99 -5.85
CA ILE A 80 -7.18 -2.85 -4.57
C ILE A 80 -7.53 -4.01 -3.63
N GLN A 81 -8.77 -4.51 -3.68
CA GLN A 81 -9.16 -5.68 -2.89
C GLN A 81 -8.45 -6.95 -3.34
N PHE A 82 -8.24 -7.16 -4.65
CA PHE A 82 -7.45 -8.29 -5.14
C PHE A 82 -5.98 -8.18 -4.74
N ILE A 83 -5.38 -6.98 -4.80
CA ILE A 83 -4.01 -6.75 -4.32
C ILE A 83 -3.92 -7.06 -2.82
N LYS A 84 -4.83 -6.50 -2.00
CA LYS A 84 -4.88 -6.76 -0.56
C LYS A 84 -5.00 -8.25 -0.26
N LEU A 85 -5.95 -8.93 -0.89
CA LEU A 85 -6.21 -10.36 -0.69
C LEU A 85 -5.01 -11.20 -1.11
N TYR A 86 -4.39 -10.91 -2.26
CA TYR A 86 -3.15 -11.54 -2.70
C TYR A 86 -2.02 -11.40 -1.67
N LEU A 87 -1.77 -10.18 -1.17
CA LEU A 87 -0.72 -9.98 -0.17
C LEU A 87 -1.04 -10.71 1.15
N HIS A 88 -2.31 -10.75 1.56
CA HIS A 88 -2.73 -11.50 2.75
C HIS A 88 -2.54 -13.02 2.58
N GLU A 89 -2.86 -13.58 1.42
CA GLU A 89 -2.62 -14.99 1.10
C GLU A 89 -1.12 -15.31 1.13
N LYS A 90 -0.27 -14.49 0.50
CA LYS A 90 1.18 -14.69 0.50
C LYS A 90 1.80 -14.61 1.90
N LEU A 91 1.20 -13.81 2.78
CA LEU A 91 1.64 -13.69 4.17
C LEU A 91 0.99 -14.71 5.10
N ASN A 92 -0.02 -15.45 4.65
CA ASN A 92 -0.93 -16.22 5.51
C ASN A 92 -1.36 -15.41 6.75
N TYR A 93 -1.70 -14.13 6.55
CA TYR A 93 -2.01 -13.18 7.61
C TYR A 93 -2.68 -11.91 7.08
N GLU A 94 -3.72 -11.45 7.78
CA GLU A 94 -4.40 -10.19 7.47
C GLU A 94 -3.61 -8.98 7.98
N LEU A 95 -2.58 -8.56 7.24
CA LEU A 95 -1.68 -7.48 7.67
C LEU A 95 -2.34 -6.10 7.67
N PHE A 96 -3.10 -5.82 6.62
CA PHE A 96 -3.69 -4.51 6.33
C PHE A 96 -5.05 -4.37 7.04
N ASP A 97 -5.05 -3.61 8.13
CA ASP A 97 -6.22 -3.35 8.98
C ASP A 97 -7.30 -2.53 8.25
N LYS A 98 -6.90 -1.58 7.38
CA LYS A 98 -7.80 -0.71 6.62
C LYS A 98 -7.28 -0.41 5.21
N VAL A 99 -8.22 -0.04 4.35
CA VAL A 99 -7.97 0.56 3.03
C VAL A 99 -8.72 1.89 3.00
N VAL A 100 -8.03 2.97 2.64
CA VAL A 100 -8.62 4.28 2.34
C VAL A 100 -8.55 4.47 0.83
N TYR A 101 -9.70 4.51 0.18
CA TYR A 101 -9.80 4.56 -1.28
C TYR A 101 -9.71 5.99 -1.84
N ALA A 102 -9.69 6.10 -3.17
CA ALA A 102 -9.90 7.36 -3.87
C ALA A 102 -11.25 7.99 -3.48
N LYS A 103 -11.35 9.32 -3.54
CA LYS A 103 -12.54 10.09 -3.15
C LYS A 103 -13.83 9.56 -3.77
N LYS A 104 -13.77 9.14 -5.04
CA LYS A 104 -14.87 8.51 -5.77
C LYS A 104 -15.52 7.32 -5.03
N TYR A 105 -14.76 6.58 -4.24
CA TYR A 105 -15.17 5.33 -3.58
C TYR A 105 -15.11 5.38 -2.04
N GLU A 106 -14.65 6.50 -1.46
CA GLU A 106 -14.49 6.68 -0.02
C GLU A 106 -15.37 7.86 0.47
N PRO A 107 -16.59 7.60 0.98
CA PRO A 107 -17.55 8.67 1.28
C PRO A 107 -17.08 9.70 2.32
N LYS A 108 -16.13 9.32 3.20
CA LYS A 108 -15.59 10.21 4.24
C LYS A 108 -14.40 11.04 3.75
N ARG A 109 -13.95 10.82 2.52
CA ARG A 109 -12.84 11.52 1.90
C ARG A 109 -13.35 12.72 1.10
N LYS A 110 -12.83 13.90 1.40
CA LYS A 110 -13.29 15.17 0.79
C LYS A 110 -12.38 15.64 -0.33
N GLU A 111 -11.11 15.29 -0.30
CA GLU A 111 -10.08 15.74 -1.23
C GLU A 111 -9.59 14.61 -2.16
N GLU A 112 -9.26 14.95 -3.41
CA GLU A 112 -8.60 14.02 -4.34
C GLU A 112 -7.14 13.77 -3.95
N SER A 113 -6.47 14.78 -3.41
CA SER A 113 -5.12 14.65 -2.86
C SER A 113 -5.15 13.90 -1.54
N LYS A 114 -4.08 13.17 -1.20
CA LYS A 114 -3.97 12.55 0.12
C LYS A 114 -3.73 13.64 1.15
N CYS A 115 -4.61 13.71 2.15
CA CYS A 115 -4.47 14.65 3.24
C CYS A 115 -4.76 13.96 4.58
N LEU A 116 -4.13 14.50 5.63
CA LEU A 116 -4.18 13.89 6.95
C LEU A 116 -5.59 13.96 7.58
N ASN A 117 -6.35 15.02 7.29
CA ASN A 117 -7.73 15.18 7.76
C ASN A 117 -8.67 14.09 7.22
N ASP A 118 -8.56 13.79 5.91
CA ASP A 118 -9.33 12.70 5.30
C ASP A 118 -8.85 11.35 5.82
N PHE A 119 -7.54 11.16 5.98
CA PHE A 119 -7.00 9.93 6.55
C PHE A 119 -7.60 9.63 7.94
N TRP A 120 -7.65 10.61 8.84
CA TRP A 120 -8.29 10.44 10.15
C TRP A 120 -9.79 10.20 10.04
N SER A 121 -10.48 10.93 9.16
CA SER A 121 -11.92 10.79 8.97
C SER A 121 -12.30 9.38 8.46
N CYS A 122 -11.54 8.85 7.52
CA CYS A 122 -11.77 7.54 6.91
C CYS A 122 -11.35 6.40 7.86
N THR A 123 -10.19 6.53 8.50
CA THR A 123 -9.67 5.48 9.41
C THR A 123 -10.33 5.49 10.78
N GLN A 124 -10.87 6.63 11.22
CA GLN A 124 -11.39 6.82 12.58
C GLN A 124 -10.37 6.48 13.68
N TYR A 125 -9.08 6.52 13.36
CA TYR A 125 -8.01 6.36 14.33
C TYR A 125 -7.73 7.69 15.07
N PRO A 126 -7.18 7.65 16.29
CA PRO A 126 -6.88 8.86 17.05
C PRO A 126 -5.92 9.79 16.28
N PRO A 127 -6.25 11.08 16.06
CA PRO A 127 -5.41 11.99 15.27
C PRO A 127 -4.01 12.26 15.84
N ASN A 128 -3.80 11.98 17.13
CA ASN A 128 -2.50 12.08 17.80
C ASN A 128 -1.61 10.84 17.62
N SER A 129 -2.02 9.88 16.79
CA SER A 129 -1.24 8.67 16.50
C SER A 129 0.03 9.00 15.72
N LYS A 130 1.11 8.25 15.97
CA LYS A 130 2.32 8.34 15.15
C LYS A 130 2.08 7.63 13.82
N VAL A 131 2.46 8.25 12.72
CA VAL A 131 2.28 7.71 11.37
C VAL A 131 3.63 7.59 10.68
N LEU A 132 3.88 6.45 10.05
CA LEU A 132 4.94 6.26 9.07
C LEU A 132 4.27 6.11 7.70
N PHE A 133 4.50 7.07 6.81
CA PHE A 133 3.80 7.18 5.53
C PHE A 133 4.78 7.01 4.36
N PHE A 134 4.52 6.00 3.52
CA PHE A 134 5.29 5.70 2.31
C PHE A 134 4.45 5.95 1.06
N ASP A 135 5.00 6.74 0.13
CA ASP A 135 4.35 7.08 -1.13
C ASP A 135 5.38 7.44 -2.20
N ASP A 136 5.15 7.04 -3.44
CA ASP A 136 6.03 7.38 -4.55
C ASP A 136 5.87 8.85 -5.00
N GLN A 137 4.75 9.47 -4.66
CA GLN A 137 4.43 10.85 -4.96
C GLN A 137 4.48 11.75 -3.72
N LYS A 138 4.66 13.06 -3.98
CA LYS A 138 4.68 14.07 -2.94
C LYS A 138 3.26 14.51 -2.56
N HIS A 139 2.93 14.42 -1.27
CA HIS A 139 1.64 14.83 -0.70
C HIS A 139 1.87 15.84 0.43
N PRO A 140 1.96 17.15 0.12
CA PRO A 140 2.23 18.18 1.12
C PRO A 140 1.24 18.19 2.30
N TYR A 141 -0.01 17.80 2.05
CA TYR A 141 -1.07 17.76 3.06
C TYR A 141 -1.02 16.55 4.01
N MET A 142 0.00 15.69 3.85
CA MET A 142 0.32 14.62 4.81
C MET A 142 1.41 15.04 5.80
N LEU A 143 2.05 16.20 5.61
CA LEU A 143 3.08 16.70 6.52
C LEU A 143 2.46 17.19 7.83
N ALA A 144 2.88 16.58 8.94
CA ALA A 144 2.49 16.98 10.29
C ALA A 144 3.54 16.50 11.31
N PRO A 145 3.60 17.08 12.53
CA PRO A 145 4.61 16.71 13.54
C PRO A 145 4.59 15.24 13.95
N ASN A 146 3.45 14.55 13.83
CA ASN A 146 3.28 13.14 14.16
C ASN A 146 3.42 12.20 12.96
N VAL A 147 3.88 12.68 11.81
CA VAL A 147 4.03 11.91 10.57
C VAL A 147 5.50 11.88 10.16
N THR A 148 6.09 10.68 10.18
CA THR A 148 7.33 10.39 9.46
C THR A 148 6.97 10.13 8.00
N TYR A 149 7.27 11.11 7.15
CA TYR A 149 6.92 11.13 5.74
C TYR A 149 8.10 10.68 4.87
N ILE A 150 7.96 9.55 4.16
CA ILE A 150 8.99 8.98 3.31
C ILE A 150 8.49 8.94 1.85
N ASN A 151 9.07 9.81 1.01
CA ASN A 151 8.84 9.75 -0.43
C ASN A 151 9.81 8.74 -1.05
N VAL A 152 9.26 7.64 -1.57
CA VAL A 152 10.05 6.60 -2.23
C VAL A 152 10.12 6.83 -3.74
N PRO A 153 11.09 6.26 -4.45
CA PRO A 153 11.07 6.26 -5.91
C PRO A 153 9.92 5.39 -6.44
N ALA A 154 9.20 5.88 -7.45
CA ALA A 154 8.21 5.09 -8.17
C ALA A 154 8.81 3.80 -8.76
N TYR A 155 8.14 2.69 -8.52
CA TYR A 155 8.53 1.39 -9.05
C TYR A 155 7.98 1.18 -10.46
N MET A 156 8.87 0.81 -11.37
CA MET A 156 8.53 0.42 -12.72
C MET A 156 9.16 -0.94 -13.01
N THR A 157 8.46 -1.78 -13.77
CA THR A 157 8.98 -3.14 -14.04
C THR A 157 10.27 -3.13 -14.84
N LYS A 158 10.58 -2.03 -15.55
CA LYS A 158 11.82 -1.88 -16.34
C LYS A 158 13.05 -1.52 -15.50
N THR A 159 12.86 -0.81 -14.38
CA THR A 159 13.98 -0.32 -13.57
C THR A 159 14.38 -1.32 -12.50
N HIS A 160 13.45 -2.17 -12.06
CA HIS A 160 13.68 -3.18 -11.02
C HIS A 160 14.35 -2.61 -9.76
N ARG A 161 14.08 -1.34 -9.43
CA ARG A 161 14.71 -0.68 -8.30
C ARG A 161 14.20 -1.28 -6.99
N ASP A 162 15.07 -1.97 -6.27
CA ASP A 162 14.75 -2.48 -4.94
C ASP A 162 14.87 -1.36 -3.89
N ILE A 163 13.77 -1.09 -3.19
CA ILE A 163 13.71 -0.11 -2.08
C ILE A 163 13.57 -0.78 -0.71
N SER A 164 13.59 -2.11 -0.64
CA SER A 164 13.25 -2.87 0.56
C SER A 164 14.16 -2.55 1.75
N HIS A 165 15.47 -2.40 1.53
CA HIS A 165 16.41 -2.02 2.60
C HIS A 165 16.01 -0.67 3.22
N HIS A 166 15.71 0.31 2.39
CA HIS A 166 15.32 1.64 2.82
C HIS A 166 13.98 1.65 3.56
N LEU A 167 13.00 0.85 3.11
CA LEU A 167 11.75 0.66 3.84
C LEU A 167 12.00 0.03 5.21
N LEU A 168 12.83 -1.00 5.27
CA LEU A 168 13.13 -1.74 6.50
C LEU A 168 13.83 -0.86 7.55
N GLU A 169 14.76 0.01 7.16
CA GLU A 169 15.39 0.98 8.06
C GLU A 169 14.34 1.82 8.79
N PHE A 170 13.46 2.51 8.05
CA PHE A 170 12.43 3.34 8.67
C PHE A 170 11.39 2.54 9.45
N ILE A 171 11.05 1.34 8.99
CA ILE A 171 10.10 0.46 9.70
C ILE A 171 10.70 -0.02 11.02
N ALA A 172 11.98 -0.41 11.05
CA ALA A 172 12.66 -0.86 12.26
C ALA A 172 12.72 0.27 13.30
N ASP A 173 13.20 1.45 12.88
CA ASP A 173 13.24 2.65 13.72
C ASP A 173 11.85 3.01 14.27
N PHE A 174 10.82 2.98 13.42
CA PHE A 174 9.44 3.33 13.81
C PHE A 174 8.81 2.31 14.77
N LEU A 175 9.22 1.05 14.68
CA LEU A 175 8.80 -0.01 15.60
C LEU A 175 9.66 -0.06 16.87
N GLY A 176 10.80 0.64 16.90
CA GLY A 176 11.72 0.70 18.04
C GLY A 176 12.53 -0.57 18.22
N ILE A 177 13.04 -1.14 17.11
CA ILE A 177 13.79 -2.40 17.06
C ILE A 177 15.20 -2.14 16.55
#